data_AF-A0A3D3NXW6-F1
#
_entry.id   AF-A0A3D3NXW6-F1
#
_cell.length_a   1.000
_cell.length_b   1.000
_cell.length_c   1.000
_cell.angle_alpha   90.00
_cell.angle_beta   90.00
_cell.angle_gamma   90.00
#
_symmetry.space_group_name_H-M   'P 1'
#
loop_
_entity.id
_entity.type
_entity.pdbx_description
1 polymer ?
#
loop_
_entity_poly.entity_id
_entity_poly.type
_entity_poly.pdbx_seq_one_letter_code
_entity_poly.pdbx_strand_id
1 'polypeptide(L)'
;MAHADEPFRPEAGKFPPLEKAHAYRGELVFVDHANRRGSLRVAGVGQFRRNDPHPFAMLPYGMVRYHGAPADLRDIPLGTVLHVRAFLPPDPKTSAVPVLPVNNKDKDANHNRGAGIFPAENHVLLLEDEPSHCQRKGLVWKLKEVEIKNREGTIIARRESKQGGAGKADEETLSFDAATRIWRGRESLRIEHLITEGAWPAEGKKALNGQIVMLGITWKPTLGGVFTRFHISDIWLDDDAMQNSAQHQTEVHKAFMRSRWLPAWVDAVEYGKFGRATVTATLFGGMDASLYADFKPGITALMNGVENTLKHTEGGSAGPTQMAARGKLIEVRGSSFPPQIQGGPQISSETKSDSEKKSAGLPESVGNLNSANVPLGSSGIQIRFETDLITEGMRPTRIVKVRPASWPDVHLPREEHLGNGASDIDERFPKPDIFPKY
;
A
#
# COMPACT_ATOMS: atom_id res chain seq x y z
N MET A 1 16.42 23.82 -27.93
CA MET A 1 15.12 23.72 -27.26
C MET A 1 15.11 22.40 -26.51
N ALA A 2 15.11 22.41 -25.18
CA ALA A 2 14.96 21.19 -24.41
C ALA A 2 13.57 20.64 -24.70
N HIS A 3 13.48 19.40 -25.20
CA HIS A 3 12.22 18.68 -25.21
C HIS A 3 11.74 18.62 -23.76
N ALA A 4 10.63 19.31 -23.45
CA ALA A 4 9.93 19.04 -22.20
C ALA A 4 9.50 17.57 -22.29
N ASP A 5 10.00 16.73 -21.38
CA ASP A 5 9.61 15.32 -21.32
C ASP A 5 8.08 15.22 -21.31
N GLU A 6 7.53 14.41 -22.20
CA GLU A 6 6.09 14.19 -22.24
C GLU A 6 5.58 13.66 -20.89
N PRO A 7 4.44 14.17 -20.39
CA PRO A 7 3.91 13.74 -19.10
C PRO A 7 3.62 12.23 -19.09
N PHE A 8 4.23 11.50 -18.16
CA PHE A 8 4.12 10.04 -18.11
C PHE A 8 2.75 9.57 -17.61
N ARG A 9 2.13 8.64 -18.36
CA ARG A 9 0.91 7.92 -17.96
C ARG A 9 1.18 6.41 -17.94
N PRO A 10 0.63 5.66 -16.98
CA PRO A 10 0.71 4.19 -17.01
C PRO A 10 0.00 3.63 -18.24
N GLU A 11 0.58 2.58 -18.82
CA GLU A 11 0.01 1.88 -19.97
C GLU A 11 -0.73 0.61 -19.51
N ALA A 12 -1.86 0.30 -20.16
CA ALA A 12 -2.58 -0.93 -19.89
C ALA A 12 -1.68 -2.16 -20.16
N GLY A 13 -1.71 -3.14 -19.25
CA GLY A 13 -0.86 -4.33 -19.37
C GLY A 13 0.63 -4.10 -19.11
N LYS A 14 1.03 -2.94 -18.54
CA LYS A 14 2.40 -2.70 -18.08
C LYS A 14 2.45 -2.14 -16.66
N PHE A 15 3.39 -2.62 -15.86
CA PHE A 15 3.67 -2.03 -14.54
C PHE A 15 4.56 -0.78 -14.72
N PRO A 16 4.14 0.40 -14.23
CA PRO A 16 4.91 1.62 -14.40
C PRO A 16 6.12 1.64 -13.46
N PRO A 17 7.26 2.23 -13.88
CA PRO A 17 8.43 2.40 -13.03
C PRO A 17 8.14 3.38 -11.89
N LEU A 18 8.52 3.01 -10.66
CA LEU A 18 8.26 3.80 -9.45
C LEU A 18 8.92 5.18 -9.49
N GLU A 19 10.04 5.29 -10.18
CA GLU A 19 10.85 6.50 -10.31
C GLU A 19 10.12 7.62 -11.06
N LYS A 20 9.15 7.24 -11.93
CA LYS A 20 8.29 8.20 -12.64
C LYS A 20 7.08 8.65 -11.82
N ALA A 21 6.83 8.04 -10.65
CA ALA A 21 5.70 8.40 -9.81
C ALA A 21 5.99 9.71 -9.06
N HIS A 22 5.04 10.65 -9.12
CA HIS A 22 5.08 11.84 -8.29
C HIS A 22 4.85 11.48 -6.82
N ALA A 23 5.55 12.16 -5.93
CA ALA A 23 5.54 11.90 -4.50
C ALA A 23 5.00 13.09 -3.72
N TYR A 24 4.05 12.82 -2.83
CA TYR A 24 3.51 13.80 -1.90
C TYR A 24 3.04 13.10 -0.62
N ARG A 25 2.67 13.90 0.38
CA ARG A 25 2.21 13.45 1.69
C ARG A 25 0.91 14.17 2.04
N GLY A 26 -0.02 13.52 2.71
CA GLY A 26 -1.27 14.15 3.12
C GLY A 26 -2.05 13.34 4.14
N GLU A 27 -2.99 14.00 4.81
CA GLU A 27 -3.91 13.37 5.77
C GLU A 27 -5.09 12.73 5.05
N LEU A 28 -5.42 11.48 5.36
CA LEU A 28 -6.59 10.78 4.83
C LEU A 28 -7.87 11.33 5.45
N VAL A 29 -8.75 11.88 4.61
CA VAL A 29 -9.98 12.56 5.08
C VAL A 29 -11.27 11.93 4.56
N PHE A 30 -11.17 11.07 3.55
CA PHE A 30 -12.30 10.32 3.00
C PHE A 30 -11.81 9.00 2.39
N VAL A 31 -12.60 7.93 2.55
CA VAL A 31 -12.32 6.60 2.01
C VAL A 31 -13.60 6.02 1.40
N ASP A 32 -13.50 5.61 0.13
CA ASP A 32 -14.43 4.72 -0.56
C ASP A 32 -13.64 3.48 -0.96
N HIS A 33 -13.48 2.57 0.00
CA HIS A 33 -12.66 1.37 -0.16
C HIS A 33 -13.18 0.45 -1.27
N ALA A 34 -14.50 0.42 -1.50
CA ALA A 34 -15.14 -0.49 -2.44
C ALA A 34 -14.76 -0.13 -3.88
N ASN A 35 -14.64 1.17 -4.16
CA ASN A 35 -14.15 1.67 -5.45
C ASN A 35 -12.65 1.99 -5.43
N ARG A 36 -11.95 1.61 -4.35
CA ARG A 36 -10.52 1.85 -4.12
C ARG A 36 -10.11 3.31 -4.37
N ARG A 37 -10.86 4.27 -3.81
CA ARG A 37 -10.60 5.70 -3.93
C ARG A 37 -10.75 6.41 -2.58
N GLY A 38 -10.29 7.65 -2.50
CA GLY A 38 -10.38 8.44 -1.28
C GLY A 38 -9.99 9.89 -1.53
N SER A 39 -9.82 10.66 -0.45
CA SER A 39 -9.27 12.01 -0.54
C SER A 39 -8.20 12.24 0.52
N LEU A 40 -7.17 12.99 0.15
CA LEU A 40 -6.09 13.41 1.02
C LEU A 40 -6.08 14.93 1.14
N ARG A 41 -5.98 15.46 2.35
CA ARG A 41 -5.55 16.84 2.55
C ARG A 41 -4.03 16.89 2.37
N VAL A 42 -3.58 17.32 1.20
CA VAL A 42 -2.16 17.30 0.82
C VAL A 42 -1.39 18.36 1.60
N ALA A 43 -0.21 17.97 2.09
CA ALA A 43 0.70 18.86 2.79
C ALA A 43 1.33 19.86 1.81
N GLY A 44 1.32 21.13 2.18
CA GLY A 44 1.93 22.23 1.43
C GLY A 44 2.54 23.25 2.38
N VAL A 45 3.04 24.35 1.80
CA VAL A 45 3.73 25.42 2.56
C VAL A 45 2.79 26.38 3.30
N GLY A 46 1.49 26.37 2.97
CA GLY A 46 0.49 27.23 3.61
C GLY A 46 -0.12 26.65 4.89
N GLN A 47 -1.26 27.22 5.28
CA GLN A 47 -2.10 26.78 6.39
C GLN A 47 -2.77 25.45 6.07
N PHE A 48 -2.19 24.34 6.51
CA PHE A 48 -2.65 22.98 6.20
C PHE A 48 -4.14 22.78 6.41
N ARG A 49 -4.70 23.30 7.51
CA ARG A 49 -6.14 23.20 7.84
C ARG A 49 -7.10 23.75 6.77
N ARG A 50 -6.61 24.60 5.86
CA ARG A 50 -7.39 25.22 4.77
C ARG A 50 -7.22 24.50 3.44
N ASN A 51 -6.36 23.49 3.36
CA ASN A 51 -6.18 22.74 2.13
C ASN A 51 -7.41 21.86 1.91
N ASP A 52 -7.98 21.96 0.71
CA ASP A 52 -9.15 21.16 0.36
C ASP A 52 -8.72 19.69 0.19
N PRO A 53 -9.59 18.73 0.56
CA PRO A 53 -9.39 17.33 0.23
C PRO A 53 -9.13 17.12 -1.27
N HIS A 54 -8.00 16.51 -1.60
CA HIS A 54 -7.60 16.15 -2.96
C HIS A 54 -7.95 14.68 -3.24
N PRO A 55 -8.89 14.39 -4.17
CA PRO A 55 -9.30 13.03 -4.49
C PRO A 55 -8.20 12.21 -5.14
N PHE A 56 -8.13 10.91 -4.83
CA PHE A 56 -7.25 9.94 -5.45
C PHE A 56 -7.98 8.62 -5.76
N ALA A 57 -7.50 7.89 -6.76
CA ALA A 57 -7.95 6.53 -7.07
C ALA A 57 -6.74 5.58 -7.07
N MET A 58 -6.88 4.37 -6.55
CA MET A 58 -5.82 3.37 -6.63
C MET A 58 -5.77 2.79 -8.05
N LEU A 59 -4.55 2.58 -8.56
CA LEU A 59 -4.36 1.70 -9.71
C LEU A 59 -4.78 0.27 -9.35
N PRO A 60 -5.15 -0.59 -10.32
CA PRO A 60 -5.57 -1.95 -10.02
C PRO A 60 -4.50 -2.79 -9.31
N TYR A 61 -3.23 -2.55 -9.66
CA TYR A 61 -2.05 -3.13 -9.02
C TYR A 61 -1.44 -2.19 -7.95
N GLY A 62 -2.18 -1.15 -7.55
CA GLY A 62 -1.78 -0.22 -6.51
C GLY A 62 -1.81 -0.87 -5.14
N MET A 63 -0.78 -0.63 -4.33
CA MET A 63 -0.57 -1.26 -3.04
C MET A 63 -0.80 -0.28 -1.90
N VAL A 64 -1.34 -0.79 -0.80
CA VAL A 64 -1.55 -0.05 0.44
C VAL A 64 -0.74 -0.73 1.54
N ARG A 65 -0.03 0.06 2.35
CA ARG A 65 0.71 -0.44 3.52
C ARG A 65 0.34 0.35 4.76
N TYR A 66 0.11 -0.37 5.84
CA TYR A 66 -0.21 0.17 7.14
C TYR A 66 0.54 -0.63 8.21
N HIS A 67 1.06 0.04 9.23
CA HIS A 67 1.83 -0.57 10.31
C HIS A 67 2.93 -1.52 9.82
N GLY A 68 3.63 -1.16 8.74
CA GLY A 68 4.72 -1.94 8.17
C GLY A 68 4.32 -3.15 7.34
N ALA A 69 3.02 -3.42 7.17
CA ALA A 69 2.49 -4.60 6.50
C ALA A 69 1.51 -4.27 5.36
N PRO A 70 1.22 -5.24 4.46
CA PRO A 70 0.14 -5.09 3.47
C PRO A 70 -1.21 -4.77 4.12
N ALA A 71 -2.00 -3.93 3.48
CA ALA A 71 -3.29 -3.47 3.99
C ALA A 71 -4.29 -3.23 2.84
N ASP A 72 -5.56 -3.10 3.20
CA ASP A 72 -6.59 -2.50 2.36
C ASP A 72 -6.89 -1.06 2.82
N LEU A 73 -7.55 -0.24 1.99
CA LEU A 73 -7.95 1.12 2.38
C LEU A 73 -8.89 1.13 3.60
N ARG A 74 -9.64 0.05 3.82
CA ARG A 74 -10.51 -0.14 5.00
C ARG A 74 -9.74 -0.13 6.32
N ASP A 75 -8.49 -0.56 6.28
CA ASP A 75 -7.68 -0.76 7.48
C ASP A 75 -7.09 0.56 7.99
N ILE A 76 -7.06 1.60 7.14
CA ILE A 76 -6.43 2.88 7.47
C ILE A 76 -7.45 3.81 8.14
N PRO A 77 -7.21 4.23 9.40
CA PRO A 77 -8.06 5.22 10.06
C PRO A 77 -8.01 6.58 9.34
N LEU A 78 -9.15 7.26 9.28
CA LEU A 78 -9.18 8.68 8.90
C LEU A 78 -8.30 9.50 9.85
N GLY A 79 -7.68 10.54 9.31
CA GLY A 79 -6.68 11.37 9.98
C GLY A 79 -5.24 10.84 9.84
N THR A 80 -5.03 9.61 9.37
CA THR A 80 -3.68 9.07 9.12
C THR A 80 -2.96 9.86 8.04
N VAL A 81 -1.72 10.26 8.29
CA VAL A 81 -0.88 10.90 7.29
C VAL A 81 -0.16 9.85 6.47
N LEU A 82 -0.41 9.88 5.16
CA LEU A 82 0.06 8.90 4.20
C LEU A 82 1.07 9.51 3.23
N HIS A 83 2.06 8.70 2.85
CA HIS A 83 2.97 8.94 1.75
C HIS A 83 2.41 8.32 0.48
N VAL A 84 2.44 9.09 -0.60
CA VAL A 84 1.81 8.72 -1.87
C VAL A 84 2.86 8.63 -2.96
N ARG A 85 2.73 7.62 -3.82
CA ARG A 85 3.37 7.55 -5.13
C ARG A 85 2.29 7.38 -6.17
N ALA A 86 2.09 8.40 -6.99
CA ALA A 86 0.99 8.46 -7.93
C ALA A 86 1.42 8.91 -9.32
N PHE A 87 0.56 8.61 -10.28
CA PHE A 87 0.70 8.97 -11.68
C PHE A 87 -0.48 9.78 -12.14
N LEU A 88 -0.32 10.40 -13.32
CA LEU A 88 -1.45 10.90 -14.09
C LEU A 88 -2.43 9.76 -14.42
N PRO A 89 -3.72 10.06 -14.65
CA PRO A 89 -4.70 9.05 -15.03
C PRO A 89 -4.23 8.23 -16.23
N PRO A 90 -4.27 6.88 -16.18
CA PRO A 90 -3.94 6.05 -17.34
C PRO A 90 -4.81 6.41 -18.55
N ASP A 91 -6.11 6.57 -18.34
CA ASP A 91 -7.06 7.13 -19.33
C ASP A 91 -7.88 8.26 -18.69
N PRO A 92 -7.66 9.53 -19.11
CA PRO A 92 -8.43 10.67 -18.62
C PRO A 92 -9.95 10.57 -18.80
N LYS A 93 -10.42 9.86 -19.84
CA LYS A 93 -11.85 9.80 -20.17
C LYS A 93 -12.64 8.92 -19.22
N THR A 94 -11.98 7.94 -18.60
CA THR A 94 -12.58 6.94 -17.71
C THR A 94 -12.10 7.10 -16.26
N SER A 95 -11.48 8.23 -15.94
CA SER A 95 -10.98 8.54 -14.60
C SER A 95 -12.10 8.61 -13.57
N ALA A 96 -11.97 7.86 -12.47
CA ALA A 96 -12.93 7.84 -11.36
C ALA A 96 -12.76 9.02 -10.37
N VAL A 97 -11.77 9.87 -10.63
CA VAL A 97 -11.45 11.10 -9.88
C VAL A 97 -11.23 12.27 -10.86
N PRO A 98 -11.32 13.53 -10.40
CA PRO A 98 -11.17 14.67 -11.29
C PRO A 98 -9.80 14.69 -11.98
N VAL A 99 -9.79 14.97 -13.29
CA VAL A 99 -8.55 15.11 -14.07
C VAL A 99 -8.10 16.56 -14.01
N LEU A 100 -6.91 16.80 -13.44
CA LEU A 100 -6.34 18.14 -13.31
C LEU A 100 -5.30 18.41 -14.40
N PRO A 101 -5.05 19.70 -14.75
CA PRO A 101 -3.96 20.08 -15.65
C PRO A 101 -2.60 19.57 -15.15
N VAL A 102 -1.70 19.12 -16.02
CA VAL A 102 -0.42 18.50 -15.60
C VAL A 102 0.43 19.42 -14.70
N ASN A 103 0.39 20.74 -14.93
CA ASN A 103 1.10 21.73 -14.13
C ASN A 103 0.38 22.11 -12.82
N ASN A 104 -0.68 21.41 -12.41
CA ASN A 104 -1.50 21.82 -11.28
C ASN A 104 -0.76 21.71 -9.93
N LYS A 105 0.25 20.86 -9.83
CA LYS A 105 1.17 20.81 -8.68
C LYS A 105 1.99 22.10 -8.50
N ASP A 106 2.23 22.85 -9.57
CA ASP A 106 3.04 24.08 -9.52
C ASP A 106 2.17 25.34 -9.28
N LYS A 107 0.84 25.20 -9.28
CA LYS A 107 -0.07 26.32 -9.11
C LYS A 107 -0.24 26.66 -7.64
N ASP A 108 -0.15 27.96 -7.33
CA ASP A 108 -0.53 28.48 -6.03
C ASP A 108 -2.06 28.40 -5.85
N ALA A 109 -2.49 27.75 -4.77
CA ALA A 109 -3.90 27.65 -4.41
C ALA A 109 -4.42 28.88 -3.67
N ASN A 110 -3.54 29.86 -3.36
CA ASN A 110 -3.72 31.23 -2.85
C ASN A 110 -2.75 31.51 -1.67
N HIS A 111 -2.70 32.78 -1.24
CA HIS A 111 -1.85 33.25 -0.14
C HIS A 111 -1.96 32.47 1.19
N ASN A 112 -3.07 31.75 1.42
CA ASN A 112 -3.25 30.96 2.64
C ASN A 112 -2.84 29.49 2.48
N ARG A 113 -2.89 28.93 1.27
CA ARG A 113 -2.75 27.48 1.02
C ARG A 113 -1.39 27.13 0.40
N GLY A 114 -0.85 28.02 -0.42
CA GLY A 114 0.39 27.81 -1.15
C GLY A 114 0.22 26.89 -2.36
N ALA A 115 1.35 26.53 -2.97
CA ALA A 115 1.42 25.61 -4.11
C ALA A 115 1.57 24.14 -3.68
N GLY A 116 1.42 23.20 -4.63
CA GLY A 116 1.71 21.78 -4.42
C GLY A 116 0.56 20.93 -3.87
N ILE A 117 -0.58 21.53 -3.51
CA ILE A 117 -1.64 20.83 -2.75
C ILE A 117 -2.65 20.08 -3.64
N PHE A 118 -2.57 20.26 -4.96
CA PHE A 118 -3.46 19.62 -5.94
C PHE A 118 -2.67 19.01 -7.10
N PRO A 119 -1.84 17.99 -6.86
CA PRO A 119 -1.10 17.33 -7.93
C PRO A 119 -2.05 16.73 -8.96
N ALA A 120 -1.65 16.73 -10.24
CA ALA A 120 -2.45 16.05 -11.28
C ALA A 120 -2.29 14.54 -11.20
N GLU A 121 -1.23 14.08 -10.55
CA GLU A 121 -0.90 12.71 -10.29
C GLU A 121 -1.71 12.18 -9.10
N ASN A 122 -2.95 11.76 -9.38
CA ASN A 122 -3.89 11.25 -8.38
C ASN A 122 -4.30 9.78 -8.58
N HIS A 123 -3.59 9.06 -9.47
CA HIS A 123 -3.74 7.61 -9.64
C HIS A 123 -2.61 6.88 -8.92
N VAL A 124 -2.93 6.34 -7.75
CA VAL A 124 -1.98 5.89 -6.74
C VAL A 124 -1.47 4.49 -7.03
N LEU A 125 -0.15 4.34 -7.11
CA LEU A 125 0.54 3.05 -7.15
C LEU A 125 0.88 2.56 -5.74
N LEU A 126 1.25 3.46 -4.84
CA LEU A 126 1.67 3.11 -3.49
C LEU A 126 1.17 4.14 -2.49
N LEU A 127 0.50 3.65 -1.46
CA LEU A 127 0.00 4.41 -0.33
C LEU A 127 0.55 3.80 0.97
N GLU A 128 1.30 4.57 1.74
CA GLU A 128 2.02 4.07 2.92
C GLU A 128 1.80 4.99 4.11
N ASP A 129 1.52 4.42 5.28
CA ASP A 129 1.70 5.17 6.53
C ASP A 129 3.17 5.45 6.82
N GLU A 130 3.40 6.30 7.83
CA GLU A 130 4.75 6.72 8.21
C GLU A 130 5.67 5.53 8.54
N PRO A 131 5.27 4.53 9.36
CA PRO A 131 6.08 3.36 9.60
C PRO A 131 6.44 2.56 8.35
N SER A 132 5.46 2.28 7.47
CA SER A 132 5.69 1.52 6.24
C SER A 132 6.64 2.25 5.30
N HIS A 133 6.46 3.57 5.16
CA HIS A 133 7.34 4.42 4.35
C HIS A 133 8.77 4.39 4.88
N CYS A 134 8.94 4.59 6.19
CA CYS A 134 10.22 4.58 6.85
C CYS A 134 10.94 3.24 6.67
N GLN A 135 10.28 2.12 6.95
CA GLN A 135 10.86 0.80 6.75
C GLN A 135 11.30 0.58 5.30
N ARG A 136 10.46 0.93 4.32
CA ARG A 136 10.82 0.75 2.91
C ARG A 136 12.00 1.60 2.46
N LYS A 137 12.16 2.79 3.05
CA LYS A 137 13.26 3.70 2.76
C LYS A 137 14.48 3.50 3.67
N GLY A 138 14.44 2.54 4.58
CA GLY A 138 15.51 2.34 5.58
C GLY A 138 15.66 3.53 6.53
N LEU A 139 14.57 4.23 6.84
CA LEU A 139 14.52 5.40 7.72
C LEU A 139 13.97 5.04 9.10
N VAL A 140 14.35 5.84 10.09
CA VAL A 140 13.82 5.82 11.46
C VAL A 140 13.61 7.24 11.95
N TRP A 141 12.83 7.40 13.02
CA TRP A 141 12.71 8.66 13.75
C TRP A 141 13.67 8.68 14.93
N LYS A 142 14.41 9.78 15.10
CA LYS A 142 15.22 10.04 16.30
C LYS A 142 14.60 11.17 17.10
N LEU A 143 14.21 10.87 18.33
CA LEU A 143 13.60 11.83 19.24
C LEU A 143 14.68 12.65 19.93
N LYS A 144 14.60 13.97 19.84
CA LYS A 144 15.60 14.90 20.38
C LYS A 144 15.20 15.42 21.74
N GLU A 145 13.99 15.96 21.85
CA GLU A 145 13.47 16.60 23.05
C GLU A 145 11.98 16.34 23.15
N VAL A 146 11.51 16.14 24.37
CA VAL A 146 10.09 16.14 24.71
C VAL A 146 9.80 17.31 25.65
N GLU A 147 8.72 18.03 25.37
CA GLU A 147 8.14 19.04 26.25
C GLU A 147 6.73 18.58 26.65
N ILE A 148 6.48 18.46 27.96
CA ILE A 148 5.21 17.94 28.50
C ILE A 148 4.59 18.99 29.40
N LYS A 149 3.29 19.21 29.23
CA LYS A 149 2.44 19.98 30.15
C LYS A 149 1.06 19.33 30.20
N ASN A 150 0.56 18.99 31.38
CA ASN A 150 -0.76 18.38 31.55
C ASN A 150 -1.03 17.14 30.68
N ARG A 151 -0.04 16.23 30.54
CA ARG A 151 -0.13 14.98 29.74
C ARG A 151 -0.29 15.20 28.22
N GLU A 152 -0.02 16.40 27.74
CA GLU A 152 0.11 16.73 26.33
C GLU A 152 1.38 17.52 26.08
N GLY A 153 1.75 17.69 24.82
CA GLY A 153 2.88 18.54 24.49
C GLY A 153 3.44 18.31 23.11
N THR A 154 4.75 18.51 22.99
CA THR A 154 5.46 18.39 21.71
C THR A 154 6.72 17.56 21.84
N ILE A 155 7.05 16.86 20.76
CA ILE A 155 8.32 16.17 20.55
C ILE A 155 9.01 16.81 19.35
N ILE A 156 10.28 17.17 19.53
CA ILE A 156 11.16 17.51 18.41
C ILE A 156 11.84 16.24 17.96
N ALA A 157 11.67 15.87 16.70
CA ALA A 157 12.24 14.67 16.13
C ALA A 157 12.77 14.90 14.72
N ARG A 158 13.66 14.02 14.27
CA ARG A 158 14.17 14.02 12.90
C ARG A 158 14.02 12.64 12.28
N ARG A 159 13.66 12.59 11.01
CA ARG A 159 13.59 11.35 10.22
C ARG A 159 14.85 11.18 9.40
N GLU A 160 15.61 10.12 9.66
CA GLU A 160 16.91 9.90 9.03
C GLU A 160 17.19 8.41 8.75
N SER A 161 18.25 8.12 8.01
CA SER A 161 18.65 6.75 7.66
C SER A 161 19.02 5.93 8.91
N LYS A 162 18.51 4.70 9.00
CA LYS A 162 18.86 3.73 10.05
C LYS A 162 20.34 3.34 10.00
N GLN A 163 20.93 3.30 8.81
CA GLN A 163 22.33 2.91 8.59
C GLN A 163 23.35 4.05 8.86
N GLY A 164 22.87 5.25 9.20
CA GLY A 164 23.71 6.43 9.36
C GLY A 164 24.11 7.04 8.02
N GLY A 165 24.08 8.37 7.95
CA GLY A 165 24.43 9.12 6.75
C GLY A 165 24.32 10.61 7.01
N ALA A 166 25.28 11.39 6.51
CA ALA A 166 25.37 12.84 6.69
C ALA A 166 24.38 13.61 5.80
N GLY A 167 23.09 13.30 5.91
CA GLY A 167 22.03 14.15 5.39
C GLY A 167 21.56 15.11 6.50
N LYS A 168 21.41 16.40 6.19
CA LYS A 168 20.64 17.30 7.06
C LYS A 168 19.18 16.84 7.03
N ALA A 169 18.77 16.02 8.00
CA ALA A 169 17.37 15.74 8.24
C ALA A 169 16.77 16.93 8.98
N ASP A 170 15.69 17.50 8.45
CA ASP A 170 14.99 18.61 9.08
C ASP A 170 14.35 18.15 10.40
N GLU A 171 14.45 19.02 11.41
CA GLU A 171 13.76 18.82 12.67
C GLU A 171 12.27 19.15 12.49
N GLU A 172 11.42 18.22 12.88
CA GLU A 172 9.98 18.38 12.89
C GLU A 172 9.49 18.45 14.34
N THR A 173 8.70 19.47 14.64
CA THR A 173 7.97 19.55 15.91
C THR A 173 6.62 18.87 15.73
N LEU A 174 6.40 17.79 16.46
CA LEU A 174 5.19 16.98 16.42
C LEU A 174 4.44 17.13 17.75
N SER A 175 3.11 17.19 17.71
CA SER A 175 2.31 17.17 18.94
C SER A 175 2.03 15.73 19.38
N PHE A 176 1.78 15.55 20.68
CA PHE A 176 1.27 14.30 21.25
C PHE A 176 0.32 14.66 22.41
N ASP A 177 -0.54 13.74 22.80
CA ASP A 177 -1.45 13.91 23.93
C ASP A 177 -1.65 12.58 24.69
N ALA A 178 -2.50 12.59 25.71
CA ALA A 178 -2.78 11.41 26.53
C ALA A 178 -3.35 10.21 25.74
N ALA A 179 -3.85 10.42 24.51
CA ALA A 179 -4.34 9.36 23.64
C ALA A 179 -3.24 8.76 22.74
N THR A 180 -2.04 9.35 22.68
CA THR A 180 -0.90 8.79 21.96
C THR A 180 -0.54 7.42 22.56
N ARG A 181 -0.59 6.38 21.72
CA ARG A 181 -0.31 5.00 22.11
C ARG A 181 1.19 4.76 22.07
N ILE A 182 1.74 4.18 23.13
CA ILE A 182 3.17 3.88 23.20
C ILE A 182 3.33 2.36 23.28
N TRP A 183 4.21 1.80 22.47
CA TRP A 183 4.39 0.36 22.35
C TRP A 183 5.84 -0.03 22.67
N ARG A 184 6.01 -1.01 23.55
CA ARG A 184 7.31 -1.58 23.95
C ARG A 184 7.21 -3.10 23.99
N GLY A 185 7.88 -3.81 23.10
CA GLY A 185 7.68 -5.24 22.90
C GLY A 185 6.20 -5.59 22.67
N ARG A 186 5.55 -6.21 23.67
CA ARG A 186 4.13 -6.60 23.63
C ARG A 186 3.22 -5.68 24.44
N GLU A 187 3.79 -4.69 25.12
CA GLU A 187 3.09 -3.82 26.05
C GLU A 187 2.49 -2.61 25.33
N SER A 188 1.28 -2.21 25.74
CA SER A 188 0.72 -0.89 25.45
C SER A 188 0.89 -0.02 26.69
N LEU A 189 1.72 1.01 26.56
CA LEU A 189 2.10 1.94 27.62
C LEU A 189 1.31 3.24 27.50
N ARG A 190 1.14 3.89 28.65
CA ARG A 190 0.66 5.27 28.74
C ARG A 190 1.84 6.19 29.07
N ILE A 191 1.67 7.49 28.82
CA ILE A 191 2.66 8.52 29.18
C ILE A 191 3.05 8.43 30.66
N GLU A 192 2.10 8.13 31.55
CA GLU A 192 2.36 8.00 33.00
C GLU A 192 3.36 6.90 33.33
N HIS A 193 3.37 5.81 32.54
CA HIS A 193 4.34 4.73 32.75
C HIS A 193 5.75 5.24 32.43
N LEU A 194 5.93 5.98 31.34
CA LEU A 194 7.22 6.61 31.01
C LEU A 194 7.65 7.67 32.03
N ILE A 195 6.71 8.40 32.63
CA ILE A 195 7.00 9.36 33.71
C ILE A 195 7.43 8.62 34.99
N THR A 196 6.70 7.57 35.36
CA THR A 196 6.99 6.77 36.58
C THR A 196 8.35 6.07 36.48
N GLU A 197 8.70 5.57 35.29
CA GLU A 197 10.01 5.00 34.97
C GLU A 197 11.13 6.06 34.90
N GLY A 198 10.79 7.35 34.97
CA GLY A 198 11.74 8.46 34.85
C GLY A 198 12.26 8.65 33.43
N ALA A 199 11.72 7.97 32.43
CA ALA A 199 12.07 8.13 31.02
C ALA A 199 11.64 9.51 30.49
N TRP A 200 10.42 9.95 30.83
CA TRP A 200 9.86 11.25 30.47
C TRP A 200 9.67 12.14 31.71
N PRO A 201 9.66 13.48 31.59
CA PRO A 201 9.42 14.37 32.72
C PRO A 201 7.91 14.42 33.05
N ALA A 202 7.56 14.65 34.31
CA ALA A 202 6.16 14.89 34.70
C ALA A 202 5.61 16.20 34.10
N GLU A 203 6.46 17.22 34.04
CA GLU A 203 6.19 18.51 33.40
C GLU A 203 7.53 19.14 32.96
N GLY A 204 7.50 19.96 31.91
CA GLY A 204 8.65 20.67 31.37
C GLY A 204 9.38 19.91 30.27
N LYS A 205 10.64 20.27 30.04
CA LYS A 205 11.46 19.79 28.93
C LYS A 205 12.46 18.72 29.37
N LYS A 206 12.68 17.74 28.50
CA LYS A 206 13.73 16.73 28.68
C LYS A 206 14.32 16.30 27.35
N ALA A 207 15.65 16.23 27.28
CA ALA A 207 16.34 15.65 26.14
C ALA A 207 16.12 14.12 26.08
N LEU A 208 15.84 13.62 24.88
CA LEU A 208 15.67 12.19 24.57
C LEU A 208 16.89 11.58 23.85
N ASN A 209 17.97 12.36 23.70
CA ASN A 209 19.29 11.92 23.24
C ASN A 209 19.29 11.13 21.92
N GLY A 210 18.34 11.42 21.01
CA GLY A 210 18.25 10.76 19.72
C GLY A 210 17.67 9.35 19.78
N GLN A 211 16.82 9.05 20.78
CA GLN A 211 16.12 7.78 20.91
C GLN A 211 15.47 7.38 19.57
N ILE A 212 15.78 6.18 19.10
CA ILE A 212 15.28 5.64 17.83
C ILE A 212 13.90 5.04 18.07
N VAL A 213 12.92 5.45 17.26
CA VAL A 213 11.54 4.96 17.30
C VAL A 213 10.94 4.88 15.89
N MET A 214 9.79 4.22 15.78
CA MET A 214 8.86 4.44 14.67
C MET A 214 7.67 5.27 15.18
N LEU A 215 7.13 6.14 14.32
CA LEU A 215 6.02 7.03 14.66
C LEU A 215 4.82 6.78 13.76
N GLY A 216 3.64 6.67 14.36
CA GLY A 216 2.35 6.79 13.67
C GLY A 216 1.99 8.26 13.63
N ILE A 217 1.72 8.79 12.44
CA ILE A 217 1.47 10.22 12.26
C ILE A 217 0.06 10.46 11.75
N THR A 218 -0.63 11.36 12.42
CA THR A 218 -1.96 11.87 12.10
C THR A 218 -1.93 13.40 12.07
N TRP A 219 -3.09 14.03 11.85
CA TRP A 219 -3.22 15.47 12.00
C TRP A 219 -4.33 15.83 13.00
N LYS A 220 -4.06 16.86 13.81
CA LYS A 220 -5.03 17.52 14.68
C LYS A 220 -4.84 19.04 14.58
N PRO A 221 -5.91 19.84 14.64
CA PRO A 221 -5.77 21.29 14.73
C PRO A 221 -4.90 21.68 15.94
N THR A 222 -3.90 22.53 15.69
CA THR A 222 -3.01 23.03 16.73
C THR A 222 -3.38 24.48 17.07
N LEU A 223 -3.48 24.80 18.36
CA LEU A 223 -3.75 26.16 18.84
C LEU A 223 -2.59 27.11 18.50
N GLY A 224 -2.85 28.43 18.55
CA GLY A 224 -1.79 29.44 18.46
C GLY A 224 -1.33 29.79 17.05
N GLY A 225 -2.14 29.52 16.02
CA GLY A 225 -1.87 29.99 14.66
C GLY A 225 -0.76 29.23 13.93
N VAL A 226 -0.37 28.04 14.41
CA VAL A 226 0.59 27.17 13.74
C VAL A 226 0.00 26.67 12.42
N PHE A 227 0.66 26.97 11.30
CA PHE A 227 0.14 26.64 9.96
C PHE A 227 0.07 25.13 9.72
N THR A 228 1.12 24.41 10.11
CA THR A 228 1.22 22.96 9.97
C THR A 228 2.00 22.37 11.14
N ARG A 229 1.37 21.50 11.90
CA ARG A 229 1.99 20.62 12.91
C ARG A 229 1.24 19.30 12.88
N PHE A 230 1.98 18.21 12.69
CA PHE A 230 1.40 16.87 12.74
C PHE A 230 1.37 16.32 14.15
N HIS A 231 0.56 15.29 14.36
CA HIS A 231 0.28 14.70 15.65
C HIS A 231 0.72 13.24 15.67
N ILE A 232 1.33 12.80 16.76
CA ILE A 232 1.77 11.43 16.96
C ILE A 232 0.60 10.61 17.52
N SER A 233 0.12 9.65 16.75
CA SER A 233 -0.89 8.69 17.23
C SER A 233 -0.25 7.52 17.96
N ASP A 234 0.94 7.10 17.51
CA ASP A 234 1.62 5.90 17.98
C ASP A 234 3.13 6.12 18.06
N ILE A 235 3.77 5.56 19.09
CA ILE A 235 5.23 5.49 19.24
C ILE A 235 5.59 4.04 19.47
N TRP A 236 6.29 3.42 18.52
CA TRP A 236 6.92 2.11 18.73
C TRP A 236 8.36 2.32 19.19
N LEU A 237 8.64 1.96 20.44
CA LEU A 237 9.93 2.19 21.10
C LEU A 237 11.02 1.20 20.67
N ASP A 238 10.64 0.07 20.09
CA ASP A 238 11.54 -1.01 19.69
C ASP A 238 11.03 -1.79 18.45
N ASP A 239 11.94 -2.56 17.85
CA ASP A 239 11.66 -3.35 16.64
C ASP A 239 10.62 -4.47 16.93
N ASP A 240 10.59 -5.04 18.15
CA ASP A 240 9.62 -6.07 18.55
C ASP A 240 8.19 -5.53 18.53
N ALA A 241 7.96 -4.33 19.07
CA ALA A 241 6.68 -3.65 19.04
C ALA A 241 6.20 -3.41 17.60
N MET A 242 7.09 -2.93 16.74
CA MET A 242 6.78 -2.71 15.33
C MET A 242 6.49 -4.03 14.60
N GLN A 243 7.24 -5.09 14.88
CA GLN A 243 7.01 -6.41 14.31
C GLN A 243 5.65 -7.00 14.74
N ASN A 244 5.26 -6.82 16.00
CA ASN A 244 3.94 -7.26 16.48
C ASN A 244 2.80 -6.55 15.75
N SER A 245 2.89 -5.24 15.56
CA SER A 245 1.88 -4.49 14.79
C SER A 245 1.84 -4.92 13.32
N ALA A 246 3.00 -5.14 12.69
CA ALA A 246 3.08 -5.64 11.32
C ALA A 246 2.49 -7.06 11.19
N GLN A 247 2.75 -7.94 12.16
CA GLN A 247 2.18 -9.29 12.16
C GLN A 247 0.65 -9.26 12.28
N HIS A 248 0.10 -8.45 13.18
CA HIS A 248 -1.34 -8.30 13.31
C HIS A 248 -1.98 -7.81 12.01
N GLN A 249 -1.44 -6.74 11.43
CA GLN A 249 -1.95 -6.20 10.17
C GLN A 249 -1.81 -7.20 9.00
N THR A 250 -0.75 -8.01 9.00
CA THR A 250 -0.56 -9.09 8.02
C THR A 250 -1.68 -10.14 8.14
N GLU A 251 -2.08 -10.53 9.35
CA GLU A 251 -3.20 -11.47 9.54
C GLU A 251 -4.53 -10.88 9.08
N VAL A 252 -4.80 -9.61 9.41
CA VAL A 252 -6.00 -8.88 8.96
C VAL A 252 -6.09 -8.90 7.42
N HIS A 253 -5.01 -8.51 6.76
CA HIS A 253 -4.96 -8.45 5.31
C HIS A 253 -5.03 -9.85 4.65
N LYS A 254 -4.40 -10.89 5.23
CA LYS A 254 -4.53 -12.26 4.74
C LYS A 254 -5.97 -12.77 4.80
N ALA A 255 -6.67 -12.52 5.90
CA ALA A 255 -8.08 -12.89 6.03
C ALA A 255 -8.93 -12.18 4.96
N PHE A 256 -8.68 -10.88 4.75
CA PHE A 256 -9.33 -10.11 3.70
C PHE A 256 -9.09 -10.70 2.31
N MET A 257 -7.83 -10.92 1.91
CA MET A 257 -7.47 -11.43 0.59
C MET A 257 -8.00 -12.84 0.32
N ARG A 258 -8.04 -13.72 1.33
CA ARG A 258 -8.65 -15.05 1.16
C ARG A 258 -10.14 -14.98 0.83
N SER A 259 -10.84 -14.00 1.38
CA SER A 259 -12.27 -13.78 1.08
C SER A 259 -12.50 -13.02 -0.24
N ARG A 260 -11.55 -12.18 -0.68
CA ARG A 260 -11.71 -11.31 -1.87
C ARG A 260 -10.95 -11.77 -3.11
N TRP A 261 -10.15 -12.85 -3.01
CA TRP A 261 -9.34 -13.47 -4.08
C TRP A 261 -8.15 -12.61 -4.52
N LEU A 262 -7.10 -13.23 -5.07
CA LEU A 262 -5.94 -12.46 -5.56
C LEU A 262 -6.23 -11.86 -6.94
N PRO A 263 -5.97 -10.57 -7.15
CA PRO A 263 -6.07 -9.96 -8.46
C PRO A 263 -4.87 -10.32 -9.34
N ALA A 264 -5.12 -10.39 -10.64
CA ALA A 264 -4.13 -10.68 -11.66
C ALA A 264 -4.54 -9.96 -12.95
N TRP A 265 -3.60 -9.76 -13.86
CA TRP A 265 -3.94 -9.44 -15.25
C TRP A 265 -3.84 -10.70 -16.11
N VAL A 266 -4.48 -10.71 -17.27
CA VAL A 266 -4.31 -11.76 -18.27
C VAL A 266 -3.22 -11.36 -19.24
N ASP A 267 -2.14 -12.14 -19.29
CA ASP A 267 -1.02 -11.96 -20.22
C ASP A 267 -1.41 -12.47 -21.62
N ALA A 268 -1.95 -13.69 -21.69
CA ALA A 268 -2.27 -14.37 -22.94
C ALA A 268 -3.37 -15.43 -22.75
N VAL A 269 -4.03 -15.80 -23.85
CA VAL A 269 -5.06 -16.85 -23.88
C VAL A 269 -4.82 -17.76 -25.06
N GLU A 270 -4.71 -19.06 -24.81
CA GLU A 270 -4.65 -20.11 -25.82
C GLU A 270 -6.04 -20.75 -25.95
N TYR A 271 -6.74 -20.51 -27.06
CA TYR A 271 -8.09 -21.02 -27.26
C TYR A 271 -8.09 -22.47 -27.75
N GLY A 272 -8.87 -23.30 -27.08
CA GLY A 272 -9.24 -24.63 -27.51
C GLY A 272 -10.61 -24.66 -28.21
N LYS A 273 -11.14 -25.87 -28.39
CA LYS A 273 -12.50 -26.07 -28.95
C LYS A 273 -13.55 -26.01 -27.85
N PHE A 274 -14.76 -25.55 -28.21
CA PHE A 274 -15.95 -25.57 -27.34
C PHE A 274 -15.76 -24.87 -25.99
N GLY A 275 -15.20 -23.65 -26.00
CA GLY A 275 -15.06 -22.82 -24.79
C GLY A 275 -13.83 -23.11 -23.93
N ARG A 276 -13.11 -24.21 -24.22
CA ARG A 276 -11.84 -24.51 -23.55
C ARG A 276 -10.78 -23.48 -23.85
N ALA A 277 -10.00 -23.10 -22.84
CA ALA A 277 -8.86 -22.24 -23.00
C ALA A 277 -7.83 -22.44 -21.89
N THR A 278 -6.58 -22.12 -22.19
CA THR A 278 -5.52 -21.94 -21.20
C THR A 278 -5.21 -20.47 -21.08
N VAL A 279 -5.47 -19.90 -19.90
CA VAL A 279 -5.23 -18.49 -19.57
C VAL A 279 -3.90 -18.39 -18.86
N THR A 280 -3.01 -17.55 -19.36
CA THR A 280 -1.78 -17.15 -18.67
C THR A 280 -2.01 -15.81 -18.00
N ALA A 281 -1.76 -15.72 -16.70
CA ALA A 281 -2.03 -14.53 -15.90
C ALA A 281 -0.90 -14.26 -14.89
N THR A 282 -0.53 -12.99 -14.70
CA THR A 282 0.43 -12.57 -13.66
C THR A 282 -0.31 -12.00 -12.47
N LEU A 283 -0.08 -12.56 -11.29
CA LEU A 283 -0.67 -12.11 -10.04
C LEU A 283 -0.10 -10.74 -9.66
N PHE A 284 -0.95 -9.83 -9.18
CA PHE A 284 -0.49 -8.54 -8.66
C PHE A 284 0.27 -8.73 -7.34
N GLY A 285 1.22 -7.83 -7.10
CA GLY A 285 2.13 -7.84 -5.96
C GLY A 285 1.55 -7.17 -4.73
N GLY A 286 2.38 -7.08 -3.69
CA GLY A 286 2.08 -6.35 -2.46
C GLY A 286 1.48 -7.18 -1.34
N MET A 287 1.11 -8.44 -1.60
CA MET A 287 0.50 -9.32 -0.61
C MET A 287 1.54 -10.17 0.14
N ASP A 288 1.12 -10.78 1.25
CA ASP A 288 1.95 -11.70 2.03
C ASP A 288 2.32 -12.96 1.23
N ALA A 289 3.56 -13.44 1.40
CA ALA A 289 4.10 -14.59 0.66
C ALA A 289 3.25 -15.86 0.81
N SER A 290 2.63 -16.07 1.98
CA SER A 290 1.79 -17.25 2.22
C SER A 290 0.53 -17.29 1.35
N LEU A 291 0.03 -16.15 0.87
CA LEU A 291 -1.12 -16.12 -0.03
C LEU A 291 -0.75 -16.65 -1.41
N TYR A 292 0.45 -16.32 -1.92
CA TYR A 292 0.91 -16.86 -3.20
C TYR A 292 1.32 -18.33 -3.08
N ALA A 293 1.84 -18.76 -1.93
CA ALA A 293 2.21 -20.16 -1.69
C ALA A 293 1.03 -21.14 -1.78
N ASP A 294 -0.21 -20.64 -1.68
CA ASP A 294 -1.43 -21.44 -1.87
C ASP A 294 -1.72 -21.74 -3.36
N PHE A 295 -1.03 -21.08 -4.31
CA PHE A 295 -1.14 -21.32 -5.75
C PHE A 295 -0.13 -22.39 -6.17
N LYS A 296 -0.62 -23.61 -6.40
CA LYS A 296 0.21 -24.78 -6.74
C LYS A 296 -0.30 -25.44 -8.03
N PRO A 297 0.58 -26.02 -8.86
CA PRO A 297 0.15 -26.84 -9.98
C PRO A 297 -0.74 -28.01 -9.54
N GLY A 298 -1.70 -28.38 -10.39
CA GLY A 298 -2.66 -29.48 -10.19
C GLY A 298 -3.90 -29.11 -9.38
N ILE A 299 -3.93 -27.99 -8.66
CA ILE A 299 -5.07 -27.63 -7.81
C ILE A 299 -6.23 -27.08 -8.64
N THR A 300 -7.45 -27.28 -8.15
CA THR A 300 -8.63 -26.57 -8.65
C THR A 300 -8.58 -25.11 -8.24
N ALA A 301 -8.88 -24.23 -9.19
CA ALA A 301 -9.02 -22.80 -8.95
C ALA A 301 -10.26 -22.25 -9.65
N LEU A 302 -10.65 -21.06 -9.24
CA LEU A 302 -11.69 -20.27 -9.87
C LEU A 302 -11.10 -18.96 -10.36
N MET A 303 -11.57 -18.49 -11.52
CA MET A 303 -11.16 -17.22 -12.11
C MET A 303 -12.40 -16.44 -12.54
N ASN A 304 -12.46 -15.16 -12.16
CA ASN A 304 -13.54 -14.27 -12.59
C ASN A 304 -12.97 -12.94 -13.08
N GLY A 305 -13.59 -12.35 -14.11
CA GLY A 305 -13.25 -11.01 -14.57
C GLY A 305 -13.65 -9.95 -13.56
N VAL A 306 -12.86 -8.87 -13.46
CA VAL A 306 -13.16 -7.72 -12.61
C VAL A 306 -12.83 -6.40 -13.32
N GLU A 307 -13.36 -5.30 -12.78
CA GLU A 307 -13.05 -3.95 -13.25
C GLU A 307 -11.76 -3.41 -12.63
N ASN A 308 -11.33 -2.21 -13.07
CA ASN A 308 -10.14 -1.53 -12.55
C ASN A 308 -10.19 -1.27 -11.03
N THR A 309 -11.39 -1.17 -10.47
CA THR A 309 -11.63 -1.04 -9.01
C THR A 309 -11.51 -2.35 -8.25
N LEU A 310 -11.27 -3.47 -8.94
CA LEU A 310 -11.22 -4.84 -8.41
C LEU A 310 -12.54 -5.36 -7.81
N LYS A 311 -13.67 -4.68 -8.05
CA LYS A 311 -14.99 -5.17 -7.66
C LYS A 311 -15.33 -6.45 -8.42
N HIS A 312 -15.92 -7.40 -7.70
CA HIS A 312 -16.42 -8.64 -8.29
C HIS A 312 -17.69 -8.38 -9.10
N THR A 313 -17.94 -9.20 -10.12
CA THR A 313 -19.22 -9.23 -10.82
C THR A 313 -20.13 -10.28 -10.19
N GLU A 314 -21.38 -9.90 -9.88
CA GLU A 314 -22.44 -10.80 -9.46
C GLU A 314 -23.65 -10.74 -10.41
N GLY A 315 -24.38 -11.84 -10.52
CA GLY A 315 -25.52 -11.99 -11.43
C GLY A 315 -26.82 -12.35 -10.70
N GLY A 316 -27.65 -11.37 -10.35
CA GLY A 316 -28.90 -11.62 -9.61
C GLY A 316 -28.64 -12.22 -8.23
N SER A 317 -29.15 -13.43 -7.97
CA SER A 317 -28.84 -14.19 -6.75
C SER A 317 -27.53 -14.97 -6.80
N ALA A 318 -26.81 -14.92 -7.94
CA ALA A 318 -25.60 -15.69 -8.15
C ALA A 318 -24.34 -14.92 -7.72
N GLY A 319 -23.64 -15.46 -6.71
CA GLY A 319 -22.42 -14.85 -6.15
C GLY A 319 -21.18 -15.04 -7.04
N PRO A 320 -20.03 -14.45 -6.67
CA PRO A 320 -18.83 -14.43 -7.52
C PRO A 320 -18.32 -15.83 -7.86
N THR A 321 -18.44 -16.78 -6.94
CA THR A 321 -18.09 -18.20 -7.14
C THR A 321 -18.97 -18.91 -8.16
N GLN A 322 -20.25 -18.54 -8.26
CA GLN A 322 -21.17 -19.14 -9.22
C GLN A 322 -20.95 -18.58 -10.64
N MET A 323 -20.53 -17.31 -10.73
CA MET A 323 -20.21 -16.65 -11.99
C MET A 323 -18.80 -16.95 -12.51
N ALA A 324 -17.91 -17.47 -11.66
CA ALA A 324 -16.52 -17.72 -12.02
C ALA A 324 -16.33 -18.95 -12.92
N ALA A 325 -15.36 -18.86 -13.82
CA ALA A 325 -14.84 -20.01 -14.53
C ALA A 325 -14.11 -20.94 -13.55
N ARG A 326 -14.34 -22.25 -13.68
CA ARG A 326 -13.71 -23.29 -12.87
C ARG A 326 -12.68 -24.02 -13.70
N GLY A 327 -11.55 -24.34 -13.10
CA GLY A 327 -10.46 -24.93 -13.84
C GLY A 327 -9.35 -25.46 -12.96
N LYS A 328 -8.25 -25.84 -13.60
CA LYS A 328 -7.03 -26.30 -12.92
C LYS A 328 -5.89 -25.35 -13.18
N LEU A 329 -5.09 -25.10 -12.14
CA LEU A 329 -3.78 -24.48 -12.33
C LEU A 329 -2.84 -25.55 -12.86
N ILE A 330 -2.44 -25.48 -14.13
CA ILE A 330 -1.53 -26.46 -14.73
C ILE A 330 -0.07 -26.09 -14.50
N GLU A 331 0.21 -24.81 -14.25
CA GLU A 331 1.57 -24.31 -14.02
C GLU A 331 1.56 -23.06 -13.15
N VAL A 332 2.61 -22.90 -12.34
CA VAL A 332 2.92 -21.68 -11.59
C VAL A 332 4.41 -21.39 -11.77
N ARG A 333 4.75 -20.24 -12.34
CA ARG A 333 6.12 -19.77 -12.62
C ARG A 333 6.43 -18.52 -11.80
N GLY A 334 7.70 -18.32 -11.50
CA GLY A 334 8.19 -17.16 -10.73
C GLY A 334 8.65 -17.55 -9.33
N SER A 335 9.52 -16.73 -8.74
CA SER A 335 10.01 -16.97 -7.39
C SER A 335 8.89 -16.72 -6.38
N SER A 336 8.62 -17.70 -5.51
CA SER A 336 7.68 -17.65 -4.39
C SER A 336 8.05 -16.63 -3.29
N PHE A 337 8.94 -15.70 -3.61
CA PHE A 337 9.45 -14.67 -2.72
C PHE A 337 9.32 -13.33 -3.46
N PRO A 338 8.40 -12.44 -3.04
CA PRO A 338 8.49 -11.06 -3.47
C PRO A 338 9.87 -10.53 -3.08
N PRO A 339 10.42 -9.50 -3.75
CA PRO A 339 11.61 -8.84 -3.27
C PRO A 339 11.36 -8.45 -1.81
N GLN A 340 12.08 -9.08 -0.87
CA GLN A 340 12.22 -8.53 0.46
C GLN A 340 12.78 -7.14 0.24
N ILE A 341 12.01 -6.13 0.63
CA ILE A 341 12.49 -4.78 0.70
C ILE A 341 13.68 -4.84 1.68
N GLN A 342 14.90 -4.72 1.17
CA GLN A 342 16.13 -4.90 1.95
C GLN A 342 16.07 -4.03 3.20
N GLY A 343 16.11 -4.64 4.39
CA GLY A 343 16.08 -3.91 5.66
C GLY A 343 15.72 -4.69 6.93
N GLY A 344 15.48 -6.00 6.89
CA GLY A 344 15.30 -6.82 8.10
C GLY A 344 16.62 -7.43 8.62
N PRO A 345 16.82 -7.55 9.94
CA PRO A 345 18.05 -8.10 10.51
C PRO A 345 18.19 -9.59 10.18
N GLN A 346 19.34 -9.97 9.61
CA GLN A 346 19.73 -11.37 9.53
C GLN A 346 20.02 -11.88 10.94
N ILE A 347 19.24 -12.86 11.40
CA ILE A 347 19.57 -13.64 12.58
C ILE A 347 20.69 -14.59 12.19
N SER A 348 21.94 -14.23 12.49
CA SER A 348 23.09 -15.13 12.38
C SER A 348 23.12 -16.07 13.58
N SER A 349 22.61 -17.29 13.44
CA SER A 349 22.97 -18.38 14.35
C SER A 349 24.29 -18.99 13.88
N GLU A 350 25.40 -18.52 14.46
CA GLU A 350 26.68 -19.20 14.32
C GLU A 350 26.65 -20.53 15.10
N THR A 351 26.80 -21.65 14.39
CA THR A 351 27.38 -22.85 15.00
C THR A 351 28.38 -23.43 14.01
N LYS A 352 29.67 -23.36 14.37
CA LYS A 352 30.79 -23.96 13.65
C LYS A 352 30.80 -25.47 13.89
N SER A 353 30.99 -26.25 12.82
CA SER A 353 31.71 -27.52 12.90
C SER A 353 32.30 -27.87 11.54
N ASP A 354 33.62 -27.99 11.51
CA ASP A 354 34.45 -28.39 10.38
C ASP A 354 34.22 -29.85 9.96
N SER A 355 34.25 -30.12 8.65
CA SER A 355 35.06 -31.21 8.07
C SER A 355 35.06 -31.18 6.54
N GLU A 356 36.26 -31.20 5.97
CA GLU A 356 36.55 -31.31 4.55
C GLU A 356 36.15 -32.66 3.96
N LYS A 357 35.68 -32.67 2.70
CA LYS A 357 36.02 -33.71 1.72
C LYS A 357 35.83 -33.23 0.27
N LYS A 358 36.83 -33.56 -0.56
CA LYS A 358 37.04 -33.17 -1.97
C LYS A 358 36.26 -34.01 -2.99
N SER A 359 36.08 -33.37 -4.16
CA SER A 359 35.99 -33.86 -5.56
C SER A 359 34.69 -34.48 -6.10
N ALA A 360 34.10 -33.83 -7.11
CA ALA A 360 34.11 -34.24 -8.55
C ALA A 360 33.28 -33.23 -9.39
N GLY A 361 33.69 -32.97 -10.64
CA GLY A 361 33.21 -31.86 -11.46
C GLY A 361 32.06 -32.13 -12.44
N LEU A 362 31.51 -31.00 -12.91
CA LEU A 362 30.60 -30.68 -14.04
C LEU A 362 29.08 -30.95 -13.91
N PRO A 363 28.21 -30.12 -14.55
CA PRO A 363 28.45 -28.88 -15.31
C PRO A 363 27.73 -27.62 -14.77
N GLU A 364 28.29 -26.46 -15.13
CA GLU A 364 27.64 -25.16 -15.07
C GLU A 364 26.35 -25.14 -15.89
N SER A 365 25.22 -24.80 -15.26
CA SER A 365 24.07 -24.08 -15.86
C SER A 365 22.86 -24.12 -14.94
N VAL A 366 22.92 -23.40 -13.82
CA VAL A 366 21.70 -22.88 -13.20
C VAL A 366 21.98 -21.41 -12.92
N GLY A 367 21.76 -20.60 -13.96
CA GLY A 367 21.85 -19.16 -13.85
C GLY A 367 20.93 -18.67 -12.74
N ASN A 368 21.52 -18.00 -11.75
CA ASN A 368 20.85 -17.18 -10.75
C ASN A 368 19.77 -16.31 -11.40
N LEU A 369 18.49 -16.66 -11.20
CA LEU A 369 17.38 -15.74 -11.46
C LEU A 369 17.34 -14.75 -10.30
N ASN A 370 18.08 -13.66 -10.47
CA ASN A 370 18.14 -12.51 -9.56
C ASN A 370 16.74 -11.99 -9.23
N SER A 371 16.45 -11.83 -7.94
CA SER A 371 15.28 -11.15 -7.36
C SER A 371 15.26 -9.63 -7.57
N ALA A 372 15.96 -9.11 -8.59
CA ALA A 372 16.27 -7.69 -8.75
C ALA A 372 15.41 -6.94 -9.78
N ASN A 373 14.42 -7.58 -10.41
CA ASN A 373 13.74 -7.01 -11.59
C ASN A 373 12.21 -7.09 -11.60
N VAL A 374 11.55 -7.38 -10.46
CA VAL A 374 10.08 -7.39 -10.39
C VAL A 374 9.58 -5.95 -10.19
N PRO A 375 8.81 -5.38 -11.14
CA PRO A 375 8.26 -4.04 -10.99
C PRO A 375 7.30 -3.94 -9.80
N LEU A 376 7.23 -2.76 -9.19
CA LEU A 376 6.28 -2.50 -8.11
C LEU A 376 4.83 -2.72 -8.60
N GLY A 377 4.03 -3.45 -7.82
CA GLY A 377 2.67 -3.86 -8.20
C GLY A 377 2.59 -5.22 -8.90
N SER A 378 3.71 -5.82 -9.31
CA SER A 378 3.78 -7.21 -9.75
C SER A 378 4.25 -8.13 -8.63
N SER A 379 3.73 -9.35 -8.58
CA SER A 379 4.28 -10.40 -7.71
C SER A 379 5.49 -11.10 -8.36
N GLY A 380 5.65 -10.98 -9.68
CA GLY A 380 6.56 -11.82 -10.47
C GLY A 380 6.08 -13.27 -10.65
N ILE A 381 4.90 -13.61 -10.12
CA ILE A 381 4.31 -14.95 -10.19
C ILE A 381 3.28 -14.99 -11.32
N GLN A 382 3.52 -15.87 -12.27
CA GLN A 382 2.63 -16.16 -13.39
C GLN A 382 1.99 -17.53 -13.19
N ILE A 383 0.69 -17.61 -13.46
CA ILE A 383 -0.09 -18.85 -13.40
C ILE A 383 -0.60 -19.22 -14.79
N ARG A 384 -0.74 -20.51 -15.05
CA ARG A 384 -1.50 -21.04 -16.20
C ARG A 384 -2.73 -21.78 -15.71
N PHE A 385 -3.89 -21.30 -16.13
CA PHE A 385 -5.20 -21.77 -15.71
C PHE A 385 -5.94 -22.38 -16.90
N GLU A 386 -6.21 -23.68 -16.85
CA GLU A 386 -7.00 -24.40 -17.83
C GLU A 386 -8.48 -24.40 -17.40
N THR A 387 -9.37 -23.94 -18.28
CA THR A 387 -10.82 -23.88 -18.07
C THR A 387 -11.56 -24.40 -19.30
N ASP A 388 -12.78 -24.90 -19.12
CA ASP A 388 -13.72 -25.22 -20.20
C ASP A 388 -14.73 -24.10 -20.50
N LEU A 389 -14.68 -23.02 -19.71
CA LEU A 389 -15.53 -21.84 -19.85
C LEU A 389 -14.68 -20.57 -19.94
N ILE A 390 -14.32 -20.15 -21.15
CA ILE A 390 -13.73 -18.84 -21.41
C ILE A 390 -14.81 -17.75 -21.48
N THR A 391 -14.54 -16.58 -20.91
CA THR A 391 -15.46 -15.43 -20.84
C THR A 391 -14.78 -14.14 -21.31
N GLU A 392 -15.54 -13.10 -21.63
CA GLU A 392 -15.00 -11.78 -22.03
C GLU A 392 -14.15 -11.12 -20.93
N GLY A 393 -14.35 -11.51 -19.67
CA GLY A 393 -13.54 -11.03 -18.54
C GLY A 393 -12.11 -11.57 -18.52
N MET A 394 -11.81 -12.63 -19.29
CA MET A 394 -10.50 -13.30 -19.31
C MET A 394 -9.75 -13.07 -20.63
N ARG A 395 -9.94 -11.92 -21.28
CA ARG A 395 -9.19 -11.52 -22.49
C ARG A 395 -7.83 -10.92 -22.11
N PRO A 396 -6.80 -10.95 -22.99
CA PRO A 396 -5.53 -10.29 -22.73
C PRO A 396 -5.71 -8.84 -22.26
N THR A 397 -4.87 -8.38 -21.34
CA THR A 397 -4.92 -7.08 -20.63
C THR A 397 -6.09 -6.89 -19.67
N ARG A 398 -7.10 -7.77 -19.65
CA ARG A 398 -8.17 -7.72 -18.63
C ARG A 398 -7.63 -8.12 -17.27
N ILE A 399 -8.31 -7.63 -16.25
CA ILE A 399 -8.02 -7.94 -14.86
C ILE A 399 -8.99 -9.02 -14.42
N VAL A 400 -8.44 -10.01 -13.73
CA VAL A 400 -9.18 -11.12 -13.15
C VAL A 400 -8.87 -11.21 -11.67
N LYS A 401 -9.73 -11.92 -10.96
CA LYS A 401 -9.47 -12.41 -9.62
C LYS A 401 -9.43 -13.92 -9.62
N VAL A 402 -8.48 -14.48 -8.88
CA VAL A 402 -8.19 -15.92 -8.87
C VAL A 402 -8.24 -16.45 -7.44
N ARG A 403 -8.96 -17.55 -7.25
CA ARG A 403 -9.12 -18.22 -5.96
C ARG A 403 -8.76 -19.70 -6.05
N PRO A 404 -7.77 -20.19 -5.29
CA PRO A 404 -7.62 -21.62 -4.99
C PRO A 404 -8.92 -22.18 -4.38
N ALA A 405 -9.38 -23.35 -4.80
CA ALA A 405 -10.63 -23.93 -4.29
C ALA A 405 -10.59 -24.26 -2.78
N SER A 406 -9.40 -24.28 -2.17
CA SER A 406 -9.18 -24.44 -0.73
C SER A 406 -9.49 -23.18 0.09
N TRP A 407 -9.58 -22.01 -0.54
CA TRP A 407 -9.92 -20.76 0.12
C TRP A 407 -11.42 -20.67 0.39
N PRO A 408 -11.83 -19.94 1.43
CA PRO A 408 -13.23 -19.84 1.81
C PRO A 408 -14.10 -19.26 0.69
N ASP A 409 -15.36 -19.70 0.68
CA ASP A 409 -16.41 -19.12 -0.16
C ASP A 409 -17.25 -18.15 0.67
N VAL A 410 -16.97 -16.86 0.51
CA VAL A 410 -17.54 -15.79 1.32
C VAL A 410 -18.45 -14.94 0.45
N HIS A 411 -19.67 -14.68 0.94
CA HIS A 411 -20.56 -13.69 0.34
C HIS A 411 -20.02 -12.29 0.59
N LEU A 412 -19.91 -11.50 -0.48
CA LEU A 412 -19.46 -10.12 -0.39
C LEU A 412 -20.63 -9.21 0.00
N PRO A 413 -20.38 -8.13 0.73
CA PRO A 413 -21.39 -7.12 0.99
C PRO A 413 -21.69 -6.33 -0.29
N ARG A 414 -22.88 -5.73 -0.35
CA ARG A 414 -23.47 -5.17 -1.58
C ARG A 414 -22.59 -4.13 -2.27
N GLU A 415 -21.87 -3.33 -1.49
CA GLU A 415 -21.00 -2.27 -2.00
C GLU A 415 -19.76 -2.80 -2.74
N GLU A 416 -19.31 -4.03 -2.45
CA GLU A 416 -18.05 -4.60 -2.96
C GLU A 416 -18.20 -5.37 -4.28
N HIS A 417 -19.42 -5.54 -4.76
CA HIS A 417 -19.69 -6.18 -6.05
C HIS A 417 -20.53 -5.28 -6.96
N LEU A 418 -20.49 -5.59 -8.25
CA LEU A 418 -21.34 -4.97 -9.27
C LEU A 418 -22.63 -5.79 -9.35
N GLY A 419 -23.77 -5.12 -9.19
CA GLY A 419 -25.08 -5.78 -9.25
C GLY A 419 -25.55 -5.97 -10.69
N ASN A 420 -26.26 -7.07 -10.96
CA ASN A 420 -26.92 -7.33 -12.25
C ASN A 420 -25.99 -7.15 -13.48
N GLY A 421 -24.73 -7.60 -13.38
CA GLY A 421 -23.80 -7.57 -14.52
C GLY A 421 -23.37 -6.17 -14.96
N ALA A 422 -23.31 -5.19 -14.05
CA ALA A 422 -22.92 -3.81 -14.35
C ALA A 422 -23.83 -3.13 -15.38
N SER A 423 -25.15 -3.27 -15.21
CA SER A 423 -26.14 -2.62 -16.07
C SER A 423 -26.08 -1.09 -16.00
N ASP A 424 -25.47 -0.54 -14.95
CA ASP A 424 -25.18 0.88 -14.82
C ASP A 424 -23.69 1.17 -15.06
N ILE A 425 -23.42 2.02 -16.04
CA ILE A 425 -22.07 2.48 -16.37
C ILE A 425 -21.44 3.24 -15.20
N ASP A 426 -22.25 3.90 -14.37
CA ASP A 426 -21.77 4.67 -13.22
C ASP A 426 -21.39 3.76 -12.04
N GLU A 427 -21.86 2.51 -11.98
CA GLU A 427 -21.34 1.51 -11.02
C GLU A 427 -19.97 0.96 -11.47
N ARG A 428 -19.80 0.79 -12.79
CA ARG A 428 -18.58 0.25 -13.41
C ARG A 428 -17.45 1.28 -13.43
N PHE A 429 -17.80 2.52 -13.74
CA PHE A 429 -16.91 3.68 -13.81
C PHE A 429 -17.47 4.81 -12.94
N PRO A 430 -17.31 4.72 -11.60
CA PRO A 430 -17.86 5.70 -10.68
C PRO A 430 -17.43 7.12 -11.02
N LYS A 431 -18.41 8.02 -11.17
CA LYS A 431 -18.14 9.43 -11.39
C LYS A 431 -17.49 10.08 -10.16
N PRO A 432 -16.71 11.17 -10.36
CA PRO A 432 -16.16 11.96 -9.27
C PRO A 432 -17.18 12.74 -8.43
N ASP A 433 -18.47 12.73 -8.78
CA ASP A 433 -19.51 13.57 -8.15
C ASP A 433 -19.76 13.26 -6.65
N ILE A 434 -19.27 12.12 -6.16
CA ILE A 434 -19.31 11.78 -4.73
C ILE A 434 -18.40 12.69 -3.89
N PHE A 435 -17.34 13.25 -4.49
CA PHE A 435 -16.40 14.08 -3.75
C PHE A 435 -17.02 15.45 -3.50
N PRO A 436 -16.99 15.96 -2.25
CA PRO A 436 -17.54 17.27 -1.97
C PRO A 436 -16.76 18.35 -2.74
N LYS A 437 -17.49 19.37 -3.19
CA LYS A 437 -16.92 20.59 -3.78
C LYS A 437 -16.73 21.57 -2.63
N TYR A 438 -15.47 21.88 -2.30
CA TYR A 438 -15.09 22.74 -1.18
C TYR A 438 -14.83 24.18 -1.62
#